data_AF-A0A348NML7-F1
#
_entry.id   AF-A0A348NML7-F1
#
_cell.length_a   1.000
_cell.length_b   1.000
_cell.length_c   1.000
_cell.angle_alpha   90.00
_cell.angle_beta   90.00
_cell.angle_gamma   90.00
#
_symmetry.space_group_name_H-M   'P 1'
#
loop_
_entity.id
_entity.type
_entity.pdbx_description
1 polymer ?
#
loop_
_entity_poly.entity_id
_entity_poly.type
_entity_poly.pdbx_seq_one_letter_code
_entity_poly.pdbx_strand_id
1 'polypeptide(L)' 'NEGISHSGSLVDLGVEHKMLEKKGSWISYKGEMIGQGREAAKQHIKDNPELAAELAELIMSKVQVRGGESLTGEVAQPE' A
#
# COMPACT_ATOMS: atom_id res chain seq x y z
N ASN A 1 -4.45 -16.96 13.84
CA ASN A 1 -4.12 -15.78 14.66
C ASN A 1 -3.54 -14.75 13.71
N GLU A 2 -4.17 -13.69 13.21
CA GLU A 2 -5.49 -13.06 13.27
C GLU A 2 -5.86 -12.84 11.78
N GLY A 3 -7.02 -13.31 11.28
CA GLY A 3 -8.17 -12.43 11.05
C GLY A 3 -7.85 -11.33 10.04
N ILE A 4 -8.13 -11.55 8.74
CA ILE A 4 -8.11 -10.56 7.63
C ILE A 4 -7.17 -9.38 7.91
N SER A 5 -5.86 -9.58 7.75
CA SER A 5 -4.84 -8.60 8.15
C SER A 5 -5.02 -7.28 7.40
N HIS A 6 -5.79 -6.36 7.98
CA HIS A 6 -6.05 -5.03 7.42
C HIS A 6 -4.73 -4.32 7.09
N SER A 7 -3.75 -4.38 7.99
CA SER A 7 -2.38 -3.88 7.76
C SER A 7 -1.68 -4.58 6.60
N GLY A 8 -1.89 -5.90 6.44
CA GLY A 8 -1.33 -6.68 5.33
C GLY A 8 -1.92 -6.31 3.97
N SER A 9 -3.22 -6.05 3.93
CA SER A 9 -3.95 -5.55 2.75
C SER A 9 -3.56 -4.11 2.44
N LEU A 10 -3.41 -3.24 3.44
CA LEU A 10 -2.95 -1.86 3.25
C LEU A 10 -1.53 -1.81 2.68
N VAL A 11 -0.62 -2.69 3.13
CA VAL A 11 0.72 -2.80 2.52
C VAL A 11 0.64 -3.29 1.08
N ASP A 12 -0.21 -4.28 0.78
CA ASP A 12 -0.35 -4.83 -0.57
C ASP A 12 -0.91 -3.78 -1.53
N LEU A 13 -2.05 -3.20 -1.18
CA LEU A 13 -2.73 -2.12 -1.91
C LEU A 13 -1.84 -0.88 -2.00
N GLY A 14 -1.12 -0.53 -0.94
CA GLY A 14 -0.20 0.60 -0.92
C GLY A 14 0.95 0.42 -1.90
N VAL A 15 1.53 -0.78 -2.00
CA VAL A 15 2.58 -1.08 -3.00
C VAL A 15 1.99 -1.16 -4.40
N GLU A 16 0.83 -1.80 -4.56
CA GLU A 16 0.12 -1.97 -5.85
C GLU A 16 -0.28 -0.62 -6.47
N HIS A 17 -0.85 0.28 -5.66
CA HIS A 17 -1.24 1.63 -6.08
C HIS A 17 -0.08 2.63 -6.09
N LYS A 18 1.17 2.18 -5.88
CA LYS A 18 2.39 3.01 -5.81
C LYS A 18 2.34 4.12 -4.74
N MET A 19 1.63 3.89 -3.64
CA MET A 19 1.67 4.75 -2.45
C MET A 19 2.88 4.46 -1.58
N LEU A 20 3.25 3.18 -1.51
CA LEU A 20 4.45 2.70 -0.86
C LEU A 20 5.53 2.47 -1.92
N GLU A 21 6.63 3.18 -1.79
CA GLU A 21 7.81 2.97 -2.61
C GLU A 21 8.67 1.86 -2.01
N LYS A 22 8.97 0.84 -2.81
CA LYS A 22 9.85 -0.25 -2.42
C LYS A 22 11.22 -0.09 -3.10
N LYS A 23 12.25 0.29 -2.34
CA LYS A 23 13.65 0.33 -2.80
C LYS A 23 14.39 -0.90 -2.30
N GLY A 24 14.37 -1.96 -3.10
CA GLY A 24 14.95 -3.25 -2.74
C GLY A 24 14.18 -3.89 -1.58
N SER A 25 14.80 -4.00 -0.41
CA SER A 25 14.14 -4.48 0.81
C SER A 25 13.56 -3.36 1.67
N TRP A 26 13.70 -2.09 1.29
CA TRP A 26 13.19 -0.95 2.07
C TRP A 26 11.83 -0.49 1.54
N ILE A 27 10.88 -0.24 2.43
CA ILE A 27 9.58 0.33 2.12
C ILE A 27 9.52 1.74 2.71
N SER A 28 9.23 2.71 1.86
CA SER A 28 9.04 4.11 2.21
C SER A 28 7.67 4.61 1.76
N TYR A 29 7.12 5.55 2.52
CA TYR A 29 5.83 6.17 2.27
C TYR A 29 6.01 7.68 2.30
N LYS A 30 5.64 8.39 1.23
CA LYS A 30 5.82 9.85 1.10
C LYS A 30 7.24 10.35 1.43
N GLY A 31 8.27 9.54 1.21
CA GLY A 31 9.66 9.85 1.54
C GLY A 31 10.09 9.50 2.98
N GLU A 32 9.17 9.06 3.83
CA GLU A 32 9.47 8.53 5.16
C GLU A 32 9.71 7.02 5.11
N MET A 33 10.70 6.52 5.84
CA MET A 33 11.03 5.10 5.87
C MET A 33 10.10 4.37 6.85
N ILE A 34 9.21 3.55 6.31
CA ILE A 34 8.23 2.78 7.08
C ILE A 34 8.84 1.50 7.64
N GLY A 35 9.74 0.86 6.89
CA GLY A 35 10.48 -0.28 7.40
C GLY A 35 11.20 -1.11 6.34
N GLN A 36 12.06 -2.01 6.81
CA GLN A 36 12.74 -2.97 5.95
C GLN A 36 11.84 -4.19 5.70
N GLY A 37 11.17 -4.21 4.55
CA GLY A 37 10.43 -5.34 4.04
C GLY A 37 8.95 -5.31 4.44
N ARG A 38 8.20 -6.28 3.92
CA ARG A 38 6.75 -6.32 4.10
C ARG A 38 6.36 -6.48 5.56
N GLU A 39 7.09 -7.27 6.33
CA GLU A 39 6.79 -7.54 7.74
C GLU A 39 7.00 -6.31 8.62
N ALA A 40 8.11 -5.58 8.42
CA ALA A 40 8.36 -4.34 9.16
C ALA A 40 7.31 -3.27 8.83
N ALA A 41 6.92 -3.15 7.55
CA ALA A 41 5.89 -2.19 7.16
C ALA A 41 4.51 -2.54 7.72
N LYS A 42 4.14 -3.83 7.77
CA LYS A 42 2.92 -4.29 8.42
C LYS A 42 2.90 -3.94 9.90
N GLN A 43 4.00 -4.16 10.60
CA GLN A 43 4.13 -3.79 12.02
C GLN A 43 3.99 -2.28 12.17
N HIS A 44 4.73 -1.50 11.39
CA HIS A 44 4.66 -0.04 11.46
C HIS A 44 3.24 0.50 11.20
N ILE A 45 2.50 -0.04 10.24
CA ILE A 45 1.08 0.34 10.01
C ILE A 45 0.15 -0.15 11.13
N LYS A 46 0.45 -1.29 11.76
CA LYS A 46 -0.31 -1.80 12.91
C LYS A 46 -0.09 -0.93 14.16
N ASP A 47 1.14 -0.50 14.38
CA ASP A 47 1.53 0.37 15.50
C ASP A 47 1.13 1.83 15.27
N ASN A 48 0.98 2.27 14.01
CA ASN A 48 0.59 3.64 13.63
C ASN A 48 -0.80 3.64 12.96
N PRO A 49 -1.90 3.68 13.74
CA PRO A 49 -3.26 3.71 13.17
C PRO A 49 -3.54 4.97 12.35
N GLU A 50 -2.84 6.08 12.61
CA GLU A 50 -2.91 7.30 11.79
C GLU A 50 -2.43 7.05 10.36
N LEU A 51 -1.31 6.34 10.20
CA LEU A 51 -0.77 5.96 8.90
C LEU A 51 -1.70 4.97 8.21
N ALA A 52 -2.27 4.03 8.96
CA ALA A 52 -3.24 3.07 8.42
C ALA A 52 -4.49 3.78 7.86
N ALA A 53 -5.03 4.75 8.60
CA ALA A 53 -6.17 5.55 8.17
C ALA A 53 -5.82 6.39 6.94
N GLU A 54 -4.66 7.05 6.95
CA GLU A 54 -4.21 7.86 5.81
C GLU A 54 -4.03 7.01 4.55
N LEU A 55 -3.39 5.84 4.67
CA LEU A 55 -3.25 4.88 3.58
C LEU A 55 -4.63 4.41 3.08
N ALA A 56 -5.56 4.09 3.98
CA ALA A 56 -6.90 3.66 3.60
C ALA A 56 -7.67 4.77 2.85
N GLU A 57 -7.63 6.00 3.34
CA GLU A 57 -8.25 7.15 2.68
C GLU A 57 -7.62 7.44 1.32
N LEU A 58 -6.30 7.40 1.23
CA LEU A 58 -5.60 7.58 -0.04
C LEU A 58 -5.94 6.45 -1.01
N ILE A 59 -5.92 5.19 -0.58
CA ILE A 59 -6.34 4.04 -1.40
C ILE A 59 -7.78 4.26 -1.87
N MET A 60 -8.72 4.60 -0.98
CA MET A 60 -10.10 4.90 -1.39
C MET A 60 -10.21 6.09 -2.34
N SER A 61 -9.38 7.12 -2.18
CA SER A 61 -9.35 8.27 -3.07
C SER A 61 -8.73 7.95 -4.44
N LYS A 62 -7.77 7.04 -4.50
CA LYS A 62 -7.12 6.55 -5.74
C LYS A 62 -7.97 5.52 -6.45
N VAL A 63 -8.68 4.69 -5.69
CA VAL A 63 -9.75 3.80 -6.15
C VAL A 63 -10.99 4.67 -6.36
N GLN A 64 -10.91 5.63 -7.29
CA GLN A 64 -12.12 6.12 -7.95
C GLN A 64 -12.79 4.89 -8.54
N VAL A 65 -14.01 4.59 -8.08
CA VAL A 65 -14.88 3.56 -8.65
C VAL A 65 -15.21 3.97 -10.09
N ARG A 66 -14.26 3.81 -11.00
CA ARG A 66 -14.53 3.71 -12.43
C ARG A 66 -14.77 2.23 -12.64
N GLY A 67 -16.03 1.81 -12.52
CA GLY A 67 -16.40 0.41 -12.71
C GLY A 67 -15.90 -0.04 -14.08
N GLY A 68 -14.84 -0.86 -14.12
CA GLY A 68 -14.32 -1.40 -15.37
C GLY A 68 -12.82 -1.69 -15.48
N GLU A 69 -11.96 -1.36 -14.50
CA GLU A 69 -10.52 -1.69 -14.61
C GLU A 69 -10.10 -2.70 -13.53
N SER A 70 -9.83 -3.92 -13.99
CA SER A 70 -9.31 -5.04 -13.19
C SER A 70 -7.88 -4.79 -12.74
N LEU A 71 -7.59 -5.00 -11.45
CA LEU A 71 -6.27 -4.94 -10.82
C LEU A 71 -5.39 -6.14 -11.20
N THR A 72 -5.20 -6.39 -12.50
CA THR A 72 -4.19 -7.32 -12.99
C THR A 72 -3.30 -6.54 -13.92
N GLY A 73 -2.08 -6.24 -13.47
CA GLY A 73 -1.15 -5.37 -14.18
C GLY A 73 -0.88 -5.82 -15.61
N GLU A 74 -1.19 -4.96 -16.56
CA GLU A 74 -0.43 -4.82 -17.79
C GLU A 74 0.07 -3.37 -17.79
N VAL A 75 1.39 -3.22 -17.72
CA VAL A 75 2.06 -1.93 -17.90
C VAL A 75 2.00 -1.56 -19.38
N ALA A 76 1.08 -0.68 -19.77
CA ALA A 76 1.19 0.02 -21.05
C ALA A 76 1.97 1.33 -20.82
N GLN A 77 3.28 1.29 -21.11
CA GLN A 77 4.02 2.49 -21.52
C GLN A 77 3.57 2.90 -22.94
N PRO A 78 3.73 4.18 -23.32
CA PRO A 78 3.01 4.75 -24.45
C PRO A 78 3.55 4.28 -25.81
N GLU A 79 2.63 4.34 -26.80
CA GLU A 79 2.74 4.16 -28.26
C GLU A 79 2.60 2.75 -28.83
#